data_AF-A0A955Q0L2-F1
#
_entry.id   AF-A0A955Q0L2-F1
#
_cell.length_a   1.000
_cell.length_b   1.000
_cell.length_c   1.000
_cell.angle_alpha   90.00
_cell.angle_beta   90.00
_cell.angle_gamma   90.00
#
_symmetry.space_group_name_H-M   'P 1'
#
loop_
_entity.id
_entity.type
_entity.pdbx_description
1 polymer ?
#
loop_
_entity_poly.entity_id
_entity_poly.type
_entity_poly.pdbx_seq_one_letter_code
_entity_poly.pdbx_strand_id
1 'polypeptide(L)' 'MKTGQNQTQMASVLGVHKTTISRELRRNQGLRGYRPHQAHQFGQARQATQRRARLCQAAWQ' A
#
# COMPACT_ATOMS: atom_id res chain seq x y z
N MET A 1 -14.15 7.24 0.70
CA MET A 1 -14.63 5.84 0.64
C MET A 1 -16.11 5.90 0.34
N LYS A 2 -16.53 5.51 -0.87
CA LYS A 2 -17.94 5.55 -1.31
C LYS A 2 -18.64 4.19 -1.24
N THR A 3 -17.89 3.13 -0.94
CA THR A 3 -18.41 1.79 -0.64
C THR A 3 -18.42 1.65 0.87
N GLY A 4 -19.60 1.46 1.47
CA GLY A 4 -19.84 1.37 2.92
C GLY A 4 -19.20 0.18 3.63
N GLN A 5 -18.07 -0.33 3.11
CA GLN A 5 -17.27 -1.36 3.73
C GLN A 5 -16.30 -0.70 4.71
N ASN A 6 -16.48 -1.03 5.99
CA ASN A 6 -15.56 -0.58 7.03
C ASN A 6 -14.17 -1.20 6.80
N GLN A 7 -13.10 -0.45 7.12
CA GLN A 7 -11.72 -0.92 7.00
C GLN A 7 -11.49 -2.29 7.67
N THR A 8 -12.23 -2.57 8.75
CA THR A 8 -12.25 -3.87 9.45
C THR A 8 -12.79 -5.01 8.59
N GLN A 9 -13.82 -4.78 7.78
CA GLN A 9 -14.36 -5.80 6.87
C GLN A 9 -13.37 -6.08 5.74
N MET A 10 -12.78 -5.04 5.16
CA MET A 10 -11.72 -5.19 4.15
C MET A 10 -10.53 -5.98 4.71
N ALA A 11 -10.12 -5.67 5.93
CA ALA A 11 -9.07 -6.37 6.65
C ALA A 11 -9.39 -7.86 6.86
N SER A 12 -10.63 -8.17 7.28
CA SER A 12 -11.11 -9.55 7.43
C SER A 12 -11.07 -10.33 6.10
N VAL A 13 -11.60 -9.75 5.03
CA VAL A 13 -11.63 -10.37 3.68
C VAL A 13 -10.21 -10.61 3.14
N LEU A 14 -9.29 -9.69 3.39
CA LEU A 14 -7.91 -9.78 2.93
C LEU A 14 -6.98 -10.56 3.88
N GLY A 15 -7.47 -10.99 5.05
CA GLY A 15 -6.66 -11.66 6.07
C GLY A 15 -5.53 -10.79 6.65
N VAL A 16 -5.68 -9.46 6.61
CA VAL A 16 -4.68 -8.52 7.14
C VAL A 16 -5.23 -7.76 8.34
N HIS A 17 -4.36 -7.20 9.17
CA HIS A 17 -4.81 -6.37 10.28
C HIS A 17 -5.40 -5.03 9.80
N LYS A 18 -6.43 -4.51 10.47
CA LYS A 18 -7.07 -3.21 10.16
C LYS A 18 -6.09 -2.04 10.07
N THR A 19 -5.01 -2.05 10.86
CA THR A 19 -3.98 -1.01 10.79
C THR A 19 -3.17 -1.07 9.51
N THR A 20 -3.04 -2.23 8.86
CA THR A 20 -2.42 -2.35 7.54
C THR A 20 -3.24 -1.62 6.49
N ILE A 21 -4.56 -1.83 6.46
CA ILE A 21 -5.46 -1.10 5.56
C ILE A 21 -5.40 0.40 5.84
N SER A 22 -5.48 0.82 7.11
CA SER A 22 -5.40 2.25 7.48
C SER A 22 -4.09 2.91 7.03
N ARG A 23 -2.94 2.23 7.24
CA ARG A 23 -1.63 2.72 6.79
C ARG A 23 -1.57 2.83 5.27
N GLU A 24 -2.09 1.84 4.55
CA GLU A 24 -2.05 1.83 3.09
C GLU A 24 -2.93 2.94 2.50
N LEU A 25 -4.13 3.15 3.06
CA LEU A 25 -4.99 4.27 2.67
C LEU A 25 -4.31 5.62 2.89
N ARG A 26 -3.64 5.82 4.03
CA ARG A 26 -2.92 7.07 4.32
C ARG A 26 -1.76 7.32 3.37
N ARG A 27 -1.06 6.27 2.95
CA ARG A 27 0.07 6.37 2.01
C ARG A 27 -0.39 6.59 0.57
N ASN A 28 -1.59 6.12 0.23
CA ASN A 28 -2.10 6.11 -1.13
C ASN A 28 -3.27 7.11 -1.37
N GLN A 29 -3.58 7.96 -0.39
CA GLN A 29 -4.55 9.04 -0.55
C GLN A 29 -3.90 10.30 -1.14
N GLY A 30 -4.61 10.98 -2.04
CA GLY A 30 -4.26 12.32 -2.48
C GLY A 30 -4.98 13.39 -1.65
N LEU A 31 -4.86 14.66 -2.06
CA LEU A 31 -5.50 15.81 -1.39
C LEU A 31 -7.03 15.73 -1.33
N ARG A 32 -7.64 14.92 -2.21
CA ARG A 32 -9.10 14.69 -2.26
C ARG A 32 -9.49 13.31 -1.73
N GLY A 33 -8.61 12.68 -0.95
CA GLY A 33 -8.80 11.34 -0.39
C GLY A 33 -8.36 10.22 -1.32
N TYR A 34 -8.93 9.03 -1.12
CA TYR A 34 -8.55 7.83 -1.87
C TYR A 34 -9.13 7.82 -3.29
N ARG A 35 -8.25 7.74 -4.31
CA ARG A 35 -8.61 7.52 -5.71
C ARG A 35 -7.74 6.39 -6.26
N PRO A 36 -8.31 5.27 -6.76
CA PRO A 36 -7.54 4.08 -7.14
C PRO A 36 -6.40 4.34 -8.12
N HIS A 37 -6.61 5.21 -9.12
CA HIS A 37 -5.58 5.57 -10.09
C HIS A 37 -4.38 6.29 -9.43
N GLN A 38 -4.65 7.25 -8.55
CA GLN A 38 -3.59 7.96 -7.80
C GLN A 38 -2.88 7.01 -6.83
N ALA A 39 -3.66 6.18 -6.12
CA ALA A 39 -3.12 5.17 -5.21
C ALA A 39 -2.12 4.24 -5.91
N HIS A 40 -2.47 3.79 -7.12
CA HIS A 40 -1.58 2.96 -7.93
C HIS A 40 -0.29 3.68 -8.31
N GLN A 41 -0.41 4.92 -8.80
CA GLN A 41 0.75 5.75 -9.14
C GLN A 41 1.67 5.99 -7.94
N PHE A 42 1.11 6.27 -6.75
CA PHE A 42 1.88 6.42 -5.52
C PHE A 42 2.59 5.14 -5.09
N GLY A 43 1.94 3.98 -5.27
CA GLY A 43 2.56 2.67 -5.04
C GLY A 43 3.75 2.43 -5.95
N GLN A 44 3.60 2.66 -7.26
CA GLN A 44 4.67 2.51 -8.24
C GLN A 44 5.84 3.47 -7.97
N ALA A 45 5.55 4.74 -7.70
CA ALA A 45 6.59 5.73 -7.39
C ALA A 45 7.40 5.34 -6.15
N ARG A 46 6.74 4.79 -5.11
CA ARG A 46 7.42 4.27 -3.91
C ARG A 46 8.28 3.06 -4.22
N GLN A 47 7.80 2.14 -5.05
CA GLN A 47 8.56 0.98 -5.48
C GLN A 47 9.81 1.38 -6.27
N ALA A 48 9.69 2.36 -7.16
CA ALA A 48 10.81 2.88 -7.96
C ALA A 48 11.88 3.57 -7.10
N THR A 49 11.48 4.21 -6.01
CA THR A 49 12.37 4.93 -5.08
C THR A 49 12.89 4.05 -3.94
N GLN A 50 12.35 2.85 -3.76
CA GLN A 50 12.80 1.93 -2.74
C GLN A 50 14.24 1.50 -3.06
N ARG A 51 15.16 1.66 -2.10
CA ARG A 51 16.53 1.15 -2.23
C ARG A 51 16.45 -0.33 -2.56
N ARG A 52 16.91 -0.71 -3.76
CA ARG A 52 17.12 -2.11 -4.12
C ARG A 52 17.91 -2.77 -3.00
N ALA A 53 17.49 -3.98 -2.63
CA ALA A 53 18.23 -4.78 -1.65
C ALA A 53 19.71 -4.80 -2.07
N ARG A 54 20.61 -4.53 -1.13
CA ARG A 54 22.07 -4.52 -1.36
C ARG A 54 22.64 -5.89 -1.70
N LEU A 55 21.78 -6.90 -1.85
CA LEU A 55 22.17 -8.27 -2.11
C LEU A 55 22.50 -8.37 -3.60
N CYS A 56 23.78 -8.18 -3.92
CA CYS A 56 24.34 -8.81 -5.10
C CYS A 56 24.23 -10.34 -4.91
N GLN A 57 24.03 -11.07 -6.00
CA GLN A 57 23.86 -12.52 -5.99
C GLN A 57 25.06 -13.26 -5.35
N ALA A 58 26.21 -12.58 -5.24
CA ALA A 58 27.42 -13.06 -4.55
C ALA A 58 27.34 -13.08 -3.01
N ALA A 59 26.30 -12.48 -2.39
CA ALA A 59 26.15 -12.46 -0.93
C ALA A 59 25.50 -13.72 -0.32
N TRP A 60 25.12 -14.70 -1.16
CA TRP A 60 24.44 -15.94 -0.77
C TRP A 60 25.29 -17.21 -1.00
N GLN A 61 26.60 -17.07 -1.22
CA GLN A 61 27.56 -18.19 -1.18
C GLN A 61 28.12 -18.34 0.23
#